data_AF-A0A2U1PU56-F1
#
_entry.id   AF-A0A2U1PU56-F1
#
_cell.length_a   1.000
_cell.length_b   1.000
_cell.length_c   1.000
_cell.angle_alpha   90.00
_cell.angle_beta   90.00
_cell.angle_gamma   90.00
#
_symmetry.space_group_name_H-M   'P 1'
#
loop_
_entity.id
_entity.type
_entity.pdbx_description
1 polymer ?
#
loop_
_entity_poly.entity_id
_entity_poly.type
_entity_poly.pdbx_seq_one_letter_code
_entity_poly.pdbx_strand_id
1 'polypeptide(L)'
;MPSNPLILSLFFSCIFFVSSSSATTTTDLSSFRLRRNGNRMIKDLNLHPSHGANIFKSNARSFDDELKVSELGLAEKQLSFPFKVLGDSGASVSDLAQHAGYYRIQHTIDARMFYFFFESRRAKADPVVIWLTGGPGCSSELALFYENGPFKLTSNLSLVWNDYGWDKVSNIIFVDQPTGTGFSYSSSDRDLRKDETGVSNDLYNFLQAFFKAHPEYVNNDFYITGESYAGHYIPAFASRVNQGNKNKEGIRINFKGFAIGNGLTHPEIQYQAYTDYALDNNIISKSDYNRINQKIPACQRAIKQCGTTGTSTCQSAYSVCQRIFEDILSVTDNINYYDIRKKCEGSLCYDFSGVESFLGKSSVKSALGVPSDIDFVSCSDTVYRSMLNDWMRDLAVGIPPLLDQGIELLVYAGEHDLICNWLGNSRWVHAMSWSRQKYFVEASNMSFLVDGKEAGVLKNHGPLTFLKVHDAGHMVPMDQPKASLKMLELWTTGRLTPAKQGAVAPL
;
A
#
# COMPACT_ATOMS: atom_id res chain seq x y z
N MET A 1 -57.59 40.02 -29.36
CA MET A 1 -58.90 39.46 -29.74
C MET A 1 -58.66 38.31 -30.72
N PRO A 2 -59.33 37.15 -30.63
CA PRO A 2 -59.83 36.44 -29.44
C PRO A 2 -59.38 34.96 -29.42
N SER A 3 -59.32 34.35 -28.24
CA SER A 3 -59.78 32.96 -28.03
C SER A 3 -59.99 32.70 -26.53
N ASN A 4 -61.21 32.24 -26.24
CA ASN A 4 -61.86 32.07 -24.93
C ASN A 4 -61.74 30.58 -24.46
N PRO A 5 -62.31 30.13 -23.33
CA PRO A 5 -61.56 29.43 -22.27
C PRO A 5 -62.13 28.06 -21.84
N LEU A 6 -61.49 27.49 -20.80
CA LEU A 6 -61.91 26.50 -19.78
C LEU A 6 -63.24 25.73 -19.94
N ILE A 7 -63.16 24.40 -19.74
CA ILE A 7 -64.14 23.64 -18.93
C ILE A 7 -63.41 22.61 -18.02
N LEU A 8 -63.82 22.66 -16.76
CA LEU A 8 -63.47 21.84 -15.59
C LEU A 8 -64.33 20.55 -15.57
N SER A 9 -63.82 19.41 -15.07
CA SER A 9 -64.64 18.41 -14.35
C SER A 9 -63.77 17.39 -13.60
N LEU A 10 -63.98 17.33 -12.28
CA LEU A 10 -63.55 16.27 -11.36
C LEU A 10 -64.24 14.95 -11.70
N PHE A 11 -63.65 13.79 -11.39
CA PHE A 11 -64.41 12.67 -10.80
C PHE A 11 -63.54 11.68 -10.00
N PHE A 12 -64.26 11.00 -9.12
CA PHE A 12 -63.91 10.29 -7.89
C PHE A 12 -63.04 9.03 -8.01
N SER A 13 -62.38 8.75 -6.88
CA SER A 13 -61.78 7.48 -6.46
C SER A 13 -62.85 6.39 -6.25
N CYS A 14 -62.57 5.16 -6.70
CA CYS A 14 -63.27 3.95 -6.26
C CYS A 14 -62.30 2.77 -6.11
N ILE A 15 -62.33 2.22 -4.90
CA ILE A 15 -61.63 1.04 -4.41
C ILE A 15 -62.26 -0.22 -5.03
N PHE A 16 -61.45 -1.16 -5.52
CA PHE A 16 -61.85 -2.55 -5.67
C PHE A 16 -60.74 -3.48 -5.19
N PHE A 17 -61.04 -4.20 -4.11
CA PHE A 17 -60.42 -5.47 -3.76
C PHE A 17 -60.93 -6.53 -4.74
N VAL A 18 -60.01 -7.19 -5.46
CA VAL A 18 -60.29 -8.51 -6.06
C VAL A 18 -59.09 -9.40 -5.80
N SER A 19 -59.35 -10.45 -5.02
CA SER A 19 -58.52 -11.62 -4.85
C SER A 19 -58.60 -12.50 -6.11
N SER A 20 -57.45 -12.88 -6.66
CA SER A 20 -57.35 -14.04 -7.56
C SER A 20 -55.99 -14.71 -7.41
N SER A 21 -56.03 -15.96 -6.94
CA SER A 21 -54.92 -16.90 -6.94
C SER A 21 -54.92 -17.63 -8.28
N SER A 22 -53.82 -17.61 -9.04
CA SER A 22 -53.18 -18.81 -9.63
C SER A 22 -52.03 -18.43 -10.58
N ALA A 23 -51.07 -19.35 -10.64
CA ALA A 23 -49.70 -19.21 -11.11
C ALA A 23 -49.53 -18.87 -12.60
N THR A 24 -48.45 -18.17 -12.91
CA THR A 24 -47.52 -18.57 -13.98
C THR A 24 -46.10 -18.09 -13.67
N THR A 25 -45.19 -19.02 -13.88
CA THR A 25 -43.75 -19.05 -13.63
C THR A 25 -42.94 -18.12 -14.53
N THR A 26 -41.66 -17.96 -14.14
CA THR A 26 -40.51 -17.43 -14.89
C THR A 26 -40.15 -15.96 -14.68
N THR A 27 -39.72 -15.64 -13.46
CA THR A 27 -38.72 -14.57 -13.28
C THR A 27 -37.57 -15.07 -12.41
N ASP A 28 -36.42 -15.17 -13.07
CA ASP A 28 -35.14 -14.69 -12.55
C ASP A 28 -34.46 -15.49 -11.42
N LEU A 29 -34.13 -16.75 -11.72
CA LEU A 29 -33.15 -17.52 -10.94
C LEU A 29 -31.68 -17.14 -11.28
N SER A 30 -31.46 -16.32 -12.32
CA SER A 30 -30.14 -15.80 -12.71
C SER A 30 -29.67 -14.63 -11.84
N SER A 31 -30.54 -13.68 -11.49
CA SER A 31 -30.14 -12.51 -10.70
C SER A 31 -29.92 -12.83 -9.21
N PHE A 32 -30.55 -13.89 -8.70
CA PHE A 32 -30.37 -14.31 -7.31
C PHE A 32 -29.09 -15.13 -7.06
N ARG A 33 -28.49 -15.72 -8.10
CA ARG A 33 -27.17 -16.40 -7.99
C ARG A 33 -25.99 -15.45 -8.17
N LEU A 34 -26.15 -14.34 -8.90
CA LEU A 34 -25.10 -13.34 -9.13
C LEU A 34 -24.86 -12.37 -7.96
N ARG A 35 -25.77 -12.28 -6.99
CA ARG A 35 -25.57 -11.46 -5.76
C ARG A 35 -24.76 -12.14 -4.66
N ARG A 36 -24.44 -13.43 -4.79
CA ARG A 36 -23.72 -14.19 -3.75
C ARG A 36 -22.19 -14.14 -3.86
N ASN A 37 -21.63 -13.59 -4.95
CA ASN A 37 -20.19 -13.67 -5.21
C ASN A 37 -19.41 -12.36 -4.96
N GLY A 38 -20.07 -11.18 -4.90
CA GLY A 38 -19.37 -9.90 -4.61
C GLY A 38 -19.10 -9.64 -3.12
N ASN A 39 -19.73 -10.39 -2.21
CA ASN A 39 -19.50 -10.33 -0.76
C ASN A 39 -18.72 -11.52 -0.21
N ARG A 40 -18.28 -12.45 -1.09
CA ARG A 40 -17.67 -13.71 -0.68
C ARG A 40 -16.13 -13.67 -0.59
N MET A 41 -15.52 -12.56 -1.00
CA MET A 41 -14.09 -12.29 -0.74
C MET A 41 -13.83 -11.64 0.63
N ILE A 42 -14.84 -11.47 1.50
CA ILE A 42 -14.68 -10.80 2.81
C ILE A 42 -15.36 -11.55 3.97
N LYS A 43 -15.91 -12.77 3.81
CA LYS A 43 -16.76 -13.33 4.90
C LYS A 43 -16.76 -14.83 5.21
N ASP A 44 -15.89 -15.64 4.63
CA ASP A 44 -15.88 -17.06 4.95
C ASP A 44 -14.48 -17.47 5.46
N LEU A 45 -14.44 -17.81 6.76
CA LEU A 45 -13.41 -18.52 7.56
C LEU A 45 -12.89 -17.68 8.73
N ASN A 46 -13.24 -18.11 9.95
CA ASN A 46 -12.86 -17.56 11.26
C ASN A 46 -11.34 -17.47 11.48
N LEU A 47 -10.67 -16.56 10.76
CA LEU A 47 -9.28 -16.12 10.98
C LEU A 47 -9.21 -14.60 11.21
N HIS A 48 -10.34 -13.96 11.50
CA HIS A 48 -10.32 -12.55 11.82
C HIS A 48 -9.91 -12.36 13.29
N PRO A 49 -9.12 -11.31 13.61
CA PRO A 49 -9.09 -10.78 14.97
C PRO A 49 -10.52 -10.54 15.44
N SER A 50 -10.74 -10.62 16.75
CA SER A 50 -12.07 -10.49 17.35
C SER A 50 -12.82 -9.21 16.90
N HIS A 51 -12.08 -8.21 16.42
CA HIS A 51 -12.55 -6.95 15.85
C HIS A 51 -11.83 -6.65 14.51
N GLY A 52 -12.55 -6.14 13.49
CA GLY A 52 -11.98 -5.81 12.17
C GLY A 52 -11.09 -4.56 12.11
N ALA A 53 -10.83 -3.92 13.25
CA ALA A 53 -9.87 -2.84 13.48
C ALA A 53 -9.70 -2.60 14.99
N ASN A 54 -8.58 -2.03 15.40
CA ASN A 54 -8.37 -1.56 16.78
C ASN A 54 -9.03 -0.18 17.01
N ILE A 55 -10.35 -0.11 16.88
CA ILE A 55 -11.16 1.07 17.19
C ILE A 55 -12.13 0.72 18.34
N PHE A 56 -11.82 1.16 19.55
CA PHE A 56 -12.57 0.78 20.75
C PHE A 56 -13.49 1.91 21.23
N LYS A 57 -14.81 1.71 21.18
CA LYS A 57 -15.78 2.65 21.77
C LYS A 57 -15.82 2.47 23.28
N SER A 58 -14.99 3.19 24.03
CA SER A 58 -15.00 3.18 25.49
C SER A 58 -14.85 4.59 26.07
N ASN A 59 -15.69 4.91 27.06
CA ASN A 59 -15.63 6.10 27.92
C ASN A 59 -14.66 5.91 29.11
N ALA A 60 -13.70 4.99 29.04
CA ALA A 60 -12.88 4.64 30.19
C ALA A 60 -11.44 4.32 29.79
N ARG A 61 -10.52 5.12 30.35
CA ARG A 61 -9.04 5.07 30.29
C ARG A 61 -8.43 5.77 29.08
N SER A 62 -7.91 6.97 29.36
CA SER A 62 -6.77 7.47 28.59
C SER A 62 -5.62 6.48 28.85
N PHE A 63 -5.08 5.88 27.79
CA PHE A 63 -3.90 5.00 27.86
C PHE A 63 -2.60 5.77 28.16
N ASP A 64 -2.69 7.06 28.50
CA ASP A 64 -1.53 7.89 28.83
C ASP A 64 -0.85 7.43 30.14
N ASP A 65 -1.52 6.63 30.98
CA ASP A 65 -0.93 6.06 32.20
C ASP A 65 -0.02 4.83 31.96
N GLU A 66 -0.18 4.09 30.86
CA GLU A 66 0.64 2.90 30.55
C GLU A 66 1.82 3.20 29.60
N LEU A 67 1.68 4.19 28.72
CA LEU A 67 2.74 4.65 27.82
C LEU A 67 3.29 5.98 28.35
N LYS A 68 4.56 6.02 28.76
CA LYS A 68 5.25 7.28 29.07
C LYS A 68 5.48 8.08 27.78
N VAL A 69 4.43 8.71 27.28
CA VAL A 69 4.47 9.55 26.09
C VAL A 69 5.38 10.75 26.38
N SER A 70 6.48 10.86 25.64
CA SER A 70 7.36 12.02 25.72
C SER A 70 6.62 13.30 25.32
N GLU A 71 7.17 14.48 25.64
CA GLU A 71 6.65 15.77 25.13
C GLU A 71 6.55 15.82 23.58
N LEU A 72 7.19 14.88 22.89
CA LEU A 72 7.20 14.72 21.43
C LEU A 72 6.07 13.85 20.89
N GLY A 73 5.25 13.27 21.78
CA GLY A 73 4.20 12.33 21.39
C GLY A 73 4.70 10.91 21.12
N LEU A 74 6.01 10.64 21.27
CA LEU A 74 6.59 9.30 21.09
C LEU A 74 6.72 8.56 22.41
N ALA A 75 6.34 7.28 22.40
CA ALA A 75 6.59 6.32 23.45
C ALA A 75 7.28 5.09 22.85
N GLU A 76 8.59 5.01 23.04
CA GLU A 76 9.43 3.93 22.50
C GLU A 76 9.90 2.99 23.59
N LYS A 77 10.06 1.73 23.20
CA LYS A 77 10.68 0.70 24.01
C LYS A 77 11.81 0.05 23.25
N GLN A 78 12.94 -0.14 23.94
CA GLN A 78 14.02 -0.93 23.38
C GLN A 78 13.57 -2.38 23.26
N LEU A 79 13.72 -2.95 22.06
CA LEU A 79 13.27 -4.30 21.79
C LEU A 79 14.12 -5.31 22.56
N SER A 80 13.46 -6.08 23.42
CA SER A 80 14.06 -7.20 24.14
C SER A 80 13.19 -8.43 23.95
N PHE A 81 13.38 -9.16 22.86
CA PHE A 81 12.69 -10.43 22.66
C PHE A 81 13.24 -11.46 23.65
N PRO A 82 12.39 -12.17 24.41
CA PRO A 82 12.83 -13.14 25.42
C PRO A 82 13.42 -14.44 24.82
N PHE A 83 13.50 -14.53 23.49
CA PHE A 83 13.95 -15.71 22.77
C PHE A 83 15.28 -15.42 22.05
N LYS A 84 16.20 -16.39 22.04
CA LYS A 84 17.42 -16.30 21.21
C LYS A 84 17.03 -16.29 19.74
N VAL A 85 17.34 -15.22 19.01
CA VAL A 85 17.34 -15.27 17.53
C VAL A 85 18.46 -16.23 17.13
N LEU A 86 18.15 -17.18 16.26
CA LEU A 86 19.12 -18.17 15.82
C LEU A 86 19.85 -17.67 14.56
N GLY A 87 21.17 -17.80 14.53
CA GLY A 87 22.01 -17.46 13.38
C GLY A 87 23.26 -16.63 13.73
N ASP A 88 24.32 -16.79 12.94
CA ASP A 88 25.62 -16.15 13.12
C ASP A 88 25.74 -14.94 12.18
N SER A 89 25.23 -13.78 12.62
CA SER A 89 25.30 -12.53 11.84
C SER A 89 26.47 -11.64 12.24
N GLY A 90 27.31 -12.05 13.19
CA GLY A 90 28.37 -11.22 13.76
C GLY A 90 27.87 -10.02 14.60
N ALA A 91 26.56 -9.80 14.70
CA ALA A 91 25.91 -8.76 15.49
C ALA A 91 24.85 -9.39 16.39
N SER A 92 24.85 -9.07 17.69
CA SER A 92 23.89 -9.66 18.61
C SER A 92 22.50 -9.04 18.40
N VAL A 93 21.43 -9.78 18.71
CA VAL A 93 20.04 -9.28 18.64
C VAL A 93 19.86 -8.04 19.50
N SER A 94 20.56 -7.98 20.63
CA SER A 94 20.63 -6.81 21.51
C SER A 94 21.25 -5.58 20.85
N ASP A 95 22.05 -5.76 19.80
CA ASP A 95 22.66 -4.66 19.05
C ASP A 95 21.77 -4.13 17.91
N LEU A 96 20.75 -4.90 17.51
CA LEU A 96 20.01 -4.65 16.25
C LEU A 96 18.49 -4.48 16.41
N ALA A 97 17.88 -5.05 17.44
CA ALA A 97 16.49 -4.75 17.78
C ALA A 97 16.50 -3.47 18.63
N GLN A 98 16.33 -2.30 18.00
CA GLN A 98 16.52 -1.05 18.74
C GLN A 98 15.23 -0.45 19.26
N HIS A 99 14.19 -0.17 18.44
CA HIS A 99 12.98 0.44 18.99
C HIS A 99 11.68 -0.08 18.34
N ALA A 100 10.66 -0.25 19.15
CA ALA A 100 9.27 -0.22 18.72
C ALA A 100 8.49 0.71 19.63
N GLY A 101 7.44 1.33 19.11
CA GLY A 101 6.72 2.32 19.88
C GLY A 101 5.51 2.89 19.20
N TYR A 102 4.91 3.85 19.90
CA TYR A 102 3.75 4.57 19.45
C TYR A 102 4.03 6.05 19.29
N TYR A 103 3.47 6.64 18.24
CA TYR A 103 3.32 8.07 18.07
C TYR A 103 1.87 8.49 18.31
N ARG A 104 1.64 9.45 19.20
CA ARG A 104 0.35 10.11 19.38
C ARG A 104 0.11 11.08 18.25
N ILE A 105 -0.84 10.73 17.38
CA ILE A 105 -1.23 11.59 16.27
C ILE A 105 -1.86 12.88 16.83
N GLN A 106 -1.48 14.01 16.25
CA GLN A 106 -1.98 15.32 16.66
C GLN A 106 -3.40 15.56 16.12
N HIS A 107 -4.20 16.32 16.86
CA HIS A 107 -5.57 16.70 16.47
C HIS A 107 -6.53 15.52 16.24
N THR A 108 -6.23 14.37 16.84
CA THR A 108 -7.12 13.20 16.92
C THR A 108 -7.64 13.03 18.35
N ILE A 109 -8.69 12.25 18.51
CA ILE A 109 -9.26 11.95 19.83
C ILE A 109 -8.27 11.11 20.63
N ASP A 110 -7.83 9.97 20.06
CA ASP A 110 -6.89 9.08 20.74
C ASP A 110 -6.07 8.20 19.79
N ALA A 111 -5.91 8.61 18.54
CA ALA A 111 -5.12 7.82 17.60
C ALA A 111 -3.65 7.67 18.04
N ARG A 112 -3.16 6.43 17.95
CA ARG A 112 -1.77 6.03 18.17
C ARG A 112 -1.29 5.24 16.95
N MET A 113 -0.18 5.67 16.38
CA MET A 113 0.48 5.02 15.26
C MET A 113 1.66 4.21 15.76
N PHE A 114 1.64 2.90 15.52
CA PHE A 114 2.70 1.98 15.87
C PHE A 114 3.78 1.92 14.80
N TYR A 115 5.02 1.70 15.21
CA TYR A 115 6.14 1.50 14.28
C TYR A 115 7.24 0.64 14.90
N PHE A 116 8.04 0.05 14.01
CA PHE A 116 9.35 -0.52 14.29
C PHE A 116 10.46 0.34 13.68
N PHE A 117 11.59 0.43 14.36
CA PHE A 117 12.82 1.02 13.84
C PHE A 117 14.03 0.10 14.07
N PHE A 118 14.78 -0.13 12.98
CA PHE A 118 16.00 -0.93 12.98
C PHE A 118 17.16 -0.12 12.39
N GLU A 119 18.28 -0.07 13.10
CA GLU A 119 19.50 0.56 12.59
C GLU A 119 20.14 -0.29 11.49
N SER A 120 20.92 0.36 10.63
CA SER A 120 21.69 -0.35 9.60
C SER A 120 22.71 -1.29 10.22
N ARG A 121 22.74 -2.55 9.74
CA ARG A 121 23.80 -3.53 10.04
C ARG A 121 25.16 -3.14 9.47
N ARG A 122 25.23 -2.14 8.58
CA ARG A 122 26.49 -1.65 8.00
C ARG A 122 26.98 -0.39 8.73
N ALA A 123 26.19 0.67 8.81
CA ALA A 123 26.58 1.89 9.50
C ALA A 123 25.37 2.79 9.81
N LYS A 124 25.35 3.44 10.99
CA LYS A 124 24.33 4.46 11.33
C LYS A 124 24.25 5.61 10.32
N ALA A 125 25.33 5.91 9.59
CA ALA A 125 25.38 6.94 8.55
C ALA A 125 24.65 6.54 7.25
N ASP A 126 24.20 5.28 7.12
CA ASP A 126 23.42 4.83 5.97
C ASP A 126 22.06 5.56 5.87
N PRO A 127 21.43 5.58 4.68
CA PRO A 127 20.14 6.25 4.50
C PRO A 127 19.07 5.77 5.49
N VAL A 128 18.18 6.68 5.88
CA VAL A 128 16.93 6.31 6.56
C VAL A 128 15.89 5.97 5.50
N VAL A 129 15.29 4.80 5.61
CA VAL A 129 14.26 4.30 4.69
C VAL A 129 13.00 4.03 5.49
N ILE A 130 11.88 4.64 5.13
CA ILE A 130 10.56 4.25 5.67
C ILE A 130 9.89 3.28 4.70
N TRP A 131 9.31 2.21 5.22
CA TRP A 131 8.51 1.22 4.50
C TRP A 131 7.04 1.33 4.88
N LEU A 132 6.18 1.32 3.86
CA LEU A 132 4.73 1.37 3.99
C LEU A 132 4.09 0.21 3.22
N THR A 133 3.44 -0.71 3.93
CA THR A 133 2.57 -1.71 3.29
C THR A 133 1.22 -1.08 2.89
N GLY A 134 0.61 -1.61 1.84
CA GLY A 134 -0.62 -1.10 1.25
C GLY A 134 -1.92 -1.59 1.92
N GLY A 135 -2.75 -2.29 1.16
CA GLY A 135 -4.11 -2.68 1.53
C GLY A 135 -5.18 -1.92 0.72
N PRO A 136 -5.69 -0.76 1.18
CA PRO A 136 -5.24 0.02 2.33
C PRO A 136 -5.62 -0.62 3.66
N GLY A 137 -4.76 -0.42 4.65
CA GLY A 137 -4.98 -0.86 6.01
C GLY A 137 -4.31 -2.18 6.38
N CYS A 138 -3.34 -2.64 5.58
CA CYS A 138 -2.51 -3.79 5.89
C CYS A 138 -1.24 -3.36 6.62
N SER A 139 -0.83 -4.17 7.60
CA SER A 139 0.25 -3.90 8.52
C SER A 139 1.63 -4.00 7.86
N SER A 140 2.55 -3.09 8.21
CA SER A 140 3.92 -3.11 7.69
C SER A 140 4.77 -4.25 8.28
N GLU A 141 4.27 -4.90 9.32
CA GLU A 141 4.85 -6.05 10.00
C GLU A 141 4.78 -7.29 9.11
N LEU A 142 3.83 -7.35 8.17
CA LEU A 142 3.82 -8.38 7.14
C LEU A 142 5.13 -8.33 6.34
N ALA A 143 5.52 -7.14 5.89
CA ALA A 143 6.77 -6.94 5.16
C ALA A 143 8.00 -7.15 6.04
N LEU A 144 7.93 -6.72 7.30
CA LEU A 144 9.00 -6.94 8.27
C LEU A 144 9.36 -8.43 8.39
N PHE A 145 8.37 -9.31 8.53
CA PHE A 145 8.63 -10.74 8.78
C PHE A 145 8.70 -11.63 7.54
N TYR A 146 8.10 -11.22 6.42
CA TYR A 146 8.01 -12.04 5.20
C TYR A 146 8.73 -11.48 3.98
N GLU A 147 9.17 -10.22 4.02
CA GLU A 147 9.74 -9.54 2.85
C GLU A 147 11.16 -9.04 3.12
N ASN A 148 11.29 -7.81 3.62
CA ASN A 148 12.53 -7.06 3.63
C ASN A 148 13.01 -6.63 5.03
N GLY A 149 12.33 -7.07 6.09
CA GLY A 149 12.80 -6.80 7.45
C GLY A 149 14.04 -7.61 7.83
N PRO A 150 14.61 -7.30 9.01
CA PRO A 150 15.84 -7.91 9.52
C PRO A 150 15.69 -9.39 9.87
N PHE A 151 14.47 -9.87 10.07
CA PHE A 151 14.18 -11.22 10.55
C PHE A 151 13.27 -11.97 9.59
N LYS A 152 13.41 -13.30 9.59
CA LYS A 152 12.42 -14.22 9.05
C LYS A 152 11.76 -14.96 10.21
N LEU A 153 10.45 -15.13 10.11
CA LEU A 153 9.70 -15.97 11.03
C LEU A 153 9.76 -17.44 10.59
N THR A 154 10.19 -18.32 11.48
CA THR A 154 10.23 -19.76 11.24
C THR A 154 8.91 -20.45 11.60
N SER A 155 8.70 -21.67 11.14
CA SER A 155 7.47 -22.45 11.40
C SER A 155 7.21 -22.73 12.89
N ASN A 156 8.24 -22.71 13.74
CA ASN A 156 8.09 -22.84 15.20
C ASN A 156 7.92 -21.49 15.92
N LEU A 157 7.67 -20.42 15.17
CA LEU A 157 7.51 -19.04 15.65
C LEU A 157 8.75 -18.47 16.35
N SER A 158 9.94 -18.93 15.94
CA SER A 158 11.23 -18.31 16.29
C SER A 158 11.69 -17.37 15.19
N LEU A 159 12.49 -16.36 15.56
CA LEU A 159 13.10 -15.43 14.61
C LEU A 159 14.50 -15.90 14.21
N VAL A 160 14.82 -15.75 12.93
CA VAL A 160 16.17 -15.94 12.38
C VAL A 160 16.56 -14.72 11.55
N TRP A 161 17.85 -14.47 11.39
CA TRP A 161 18.31 -13.36 10.56
C TRP A 161 17.87 -13.51 9.10
N ASN A 162 17.44 -12.40 8.49
CA ASN A 162 17.25 -12.30 7.06
C ASN A 162 18.57 -11.88 6.41
N ASP A 163 19.17 -12.77 5.61
CA ASP A 163 20.41 -12.47 4.87
C ASP A 163 20.25 -11.36 3.84
N TYR A 164 19.01 -11.03 3.48
CA TYR A 164 18.66 -10.04 2.47
C TYR A 164 17.73 -8.93 3.01
N GLY A 165 17.67 -8.76 4.33
CA GLY A 165 16.95 -7.64 4.94
C GLY A 165 17.51 -6.30 4.47
N TRP A 166 16.63 -5.32 4.26
CA TRP A 166 17.00 -3.98 3.79
C TRP A 166 17.83 -3.20 4.83
N ASP A 167 17.72 -3.59 6.10
CA ASP A 167 18.56 -3.13 7.20
C ASP A 167 20.07 -3.36 6.97
N LYS A 168 20.49 -4.16 5.98
CA LYS A 168 21.92 -4.28 5.61
C LYS A 168 22.52 -3.02 5.02
N VAL A 169 21.70 -2.11 4.50
CA VAL A 169 22.16 -0.93 3.77
C VAL A 169 21.37 0.34 4.12
N SER A 170 20.46 0.27 5.11
CA SER A 170 19.65 1.40 5.57
C SER A 170 19.26 1.27 7.04
N ASN A 171 18.99 2.41 7.67
CA ASN A 171 18.22 2.46 8.91
C ASN A 171 16.73 2.44 8.51
N ILE A 172 15.99 1.37 8.85
CA ILE A 172 14.67 1.12 8.29
C ILE A 172 13.55 1.28 9.33
N ILE A 173 12.49 2.00 8.94
CA ILE A 173 11.28 2.24 9.74
C ILE A 173 10.11 1.52 9.09
N PHE A 174 9.39 0.67 9.82
CA PHE A 174 8.13 0.06 9.39
C PHE A 174 6.98 0.70 10.16
N VAL A 175 5.97 1.22 9.46
CA VAL A 175 4.88 1.96 10.12
C VAL A 175 3.53 1.32 9.84
N ASP A 176 2.76 1.07 10.91
CA ASP A 176 1.38 0.65 10.81
C ASP A 176 0.48 1.86 10.58
N GLN A 177 -0.01 2.02 9.37
CA GLN A 177 -0.84 3.16 8.99
C GLN A 177 -1.86 2.77 7.92
N PRO A 178 -3.01 3.44 7.84
CA PRO A 178 -3.54 4.47 8.76
C PRO A 178 -3.96 3.93 10.15
N THR A 179 -4.52 4.80 11.01
CA THR A 179 -5.06 4.39 12.32
C THR A 179 -6.07 3.25 12.17
N GLY A 180 -5.92 2.18 12.95
CA GLY A 180 -6.74 0.95 12.89
C GLY A 180 -6.04 -0.24 12.22
N THR A 181 -4.85 -0.04 11.65
CA THR A 181 -4.01 -1.05 11.00
C THR A 181 -3.00 -1.67 11.95
N GLY A 182 -2.81 -3.00 11.89
CA GLY A 182 -1.84 -3.71 12.72
C GLY A 182 -2.05 -3.41 14.20
N PHE A 183 -1.04 -2.85 14.86
CA PHE A 183 -1.10 -2.39 16.24
C PHE A 183 -1.49 -0.91 16.42
N SER A 184 -1.66 -0.14 15.34
CA SER A 184 -2.17 1.23 15.39
C SER A 184 -3.65 1.27 15.74
N TYR A 185 -4.04 2.11 16.69
CA TYR A 185 -5.38 2.09 17.29
C TYR A 185 -5.92 3.49 17.61
N SER A 186 -7.23 3.57 17.89
CA SER A 186 -7.89 4.74 18.46
C SER A 186 -9.10 4.33 19.30
N SER A 187 -9.60 5.23 20.15
CA SER A 187 -10.89 5.08 20.82
C SER A 187 -12.08 5.64 20.02
N SER A 188 -11.86 6.17 18.80
CA SER A 188 -12.93 6.74 17.97
C SER A 188 -12.77 6.46 16.48
N ASP A 189 -13.87 6.06 15.85
CA ASP A 189 -14.02 5.95 14.39
C ASP A 189 -13.82 7.29 13.65
N ARG A 190 -13.93 8.42 14.36
CA ARG A 190 -13.65 9.75 13.81
C ARG A 190 -12.17 9.99 13.50
N ASP A 191 -11.28 9.19 14.07
CA ASP A 191 -9.85 9.26 13.80
C ASP A 191 -9.42 8.46 12.55
N LEU A 192 -10.35 7.69 11.96
CA LEU A 192 -10.07 6.99 10.70
C LEU A 192 -9.85 7.99 9.56
N ARG A 193 -8.76 7.78 8.82
CA ARG A 193 -8.49 8.54 7.59
C ARG A 193 -9.38 8.06 6.44
N LYS A 194 -9.59 8.95 5.48
CA LYS A 194 -10.46 8.74 4.31
C LYS A 194 -9.78 9.07 2.99
N ASP A 195 -8.60 9.66 3.05
CA ASP A 195 -7.84 10.15 1.91
C ASP A 195 -6.37 10.38 2.27
N GLU A 196 -5.57 10.64 1.23
CA GLU A 196 -4.12 10.70 1.40
C GLU A 196 -3.65 12.03 2.00
N THR A 197 -4.54 13.02 2.12
CA THR A 197 -4.22 14.27 2.82
C THR A 197 -4.12 14.00 4.32
N GLY A 198 -5.06 13.25 4.88
CA GLY A 198 -5.00 12.83 6.28
C GLY A 198 -3.78 11.95 6.55
N VAL A 199 -3.58 10.93 5.72
CA VAL A 199 -2.47 9.97 5.86
C VAL A 199 -1.09 10.64 5.76
N SER A 200 -0.87 11.46 4.72
CA SER A 200 0.42 12.13 4.53
C SER A 200 0.76 13.13 5.64
N ASN A 201 -0.24 13.81 6.21
CA ASN A 201 -0.02 14.70 7.36
C ASN A 201 0.37 13.92 8.63
N ASP A 202 -0.27 12.79 8.91
CA ASP A 202 0.07 11.96 10.06
C ASP A 202 1.50 11.42 9.95
N LEU A 203 1.86 10.90 8.78
CA LEU A 203 3.21 10.41 8.50
C LEU A 203 4.26 11.52 8.57
N TYR A 204 3.95 12.72 8.07
CA TYR A 204 4.87 13.88 8.18
C TYR A 204 5.09 14.27 9.64
N ASN A 205 4.02 14.40 10.42
CA ASN A 205 4.13 14.76 11.83
C ASN A 205 4.88 13.69 12.64
N PHE A 206 4.68 12.42 12.30
CA PHE A 206 5.48 11.33 12.86
C PHE A 206 6.96 11.47 12.52
N LEU A 207 7.33 11.73 11.27
CA LEU A 207 8.74 11.95 10.93
C LEU A 207 9.34 13.13 11.69
N GLN A 208 8.58 14.21 11.87
CA GLN A 208 9.02 15.36 12.68
C GLN A 208 9.30 14.97 14.13
N ALA A 209 8.44 14.14 14.74
CA ALA A 209 8.66 13.61 16.07
C ALA A 209 9.85 12.64 16.12
N PHE A 210 9.94 11.73 15.15
CA PHE A 210 11.00 10.73 15.03
C PHE A 210 12.39 11.39 14.92
N PHE A 211 12.57 12.31 13.98
CA PHE A 211 13.85 13.02 13.80
C PHE A 211 14.21 13.96 14.95
N LYS A 212 13.22 14.38 15.75
CA LYS A 212 13.46 15.14 16.98
C LYS A 212 13.91 14.23 18.13
N ALA A 213 13.40 13.01 18.20
CA ALA A 213 13.81 12.00 19.18
C ALA A 213 15.17 11.36 18.83
N HIS A 214 15.47 11.23 17.53
CA HIS A 214 16.69 10.61 16.99
C HIS A 214 17.48 11.59 16.11
N PRO A 215 18.05 12.66 16.70
CA PRO A 215 18.71 13.74 15.96
C PRO A 215 19.94 13.27 15.15
N GLU A 216 20.55 12.14 15.52
CA GLU A 216 21.68 11.54 14.80
C GLU A 216 21.34 11.16 13.34
N TYR A 217 20.07 10.94 13.03
CA TYR A 217 19.61 10.53 11.69
C TYR A 217 19.14 11.69 10.81
N VAL A 218 19.05 12.92 11.34
CA VAL A 218 18.50 14.08 10.62
C VAL A 218 19.26 14.39 9.33
N ASN A 219 20.57 14.19 9.33
CA ASN A 219 21.43 14.48 8.19
C ASN A 219 21.52 13.33 7.19
N ASN A 220 21.04 12.13 7.55
CA ASN A 220 21.08 10.98 6.67
C ASN A 220 20.15 11.21 5.47
N ASP A 221 20.51 10.63 4.33
CA ASP A 221 19.62 10.63 3.18
C ASP A 221 18.32 9.90 3.53
N PHE A 222 17.18 10.52 3.22
CA PHE A 222 15.86 9.97 3.55
C PHE A 222 15.11 9.53 2.30
N TYR A 223 14.58 8.31 2.36
CA TYR A 223 13.80 7.70 1.29
C TYR A 223 12.46 7.14 1.78
N ILE A 224 11.41 7.34 0.97
CA ILE A 224 10.07 6.79 1.23
C ILE A 224 9.84 5.58 0.32
N THR A 225 9.50 4.43 0.89
CA THR A 225 9.32 3.18 0.14
C THR A 225 8.07 2.44 0.59
N GLY A 226 7.60 1.52 -0.24
CA GLY A 226 6.44 0.70 0.09
C GLY A 226 5.82 0.11 -1.17
N GLU A 227 4.72 -0.61 -0.99
CA GLU A 227 4.11 -1.38 -2.06
C GLU A 227 2.58 -1.35 -2.11
N SER A 228 2.03 -1.81 -3.24
CA SER A 228 0.59 -2.02 -3.41
C SER A 228 -0.20 -0.70 -3.33
N TYR A 229 -1.16 -0.58 -2.41
CA TYR A 229 -1.85 0.69 -2.14
C TYR A 229 -0.91 1.81 -1.66
N ALA A 230 0.32 1.51 -1.23
CA ALA A 230 1.31 2.56 -1.00
C ALA A 230 1.66 3.33 -2.29
N GLY A 231 1.28 2.84 -3.48
CA GLY A 231 1.27 3.65 -4.70
C GLY A 231 0.37 4.89 -4.64
N HIS A 232 -0.58 4.97 -3.70
CA HIS A 232 -1.31 6.18 -3.35
C HIS A 232 -0.63 6.95 -2.19
N TYR A 233 -0.25 6.24 -1.12
CA TYR A 233 0.38 6.86 0.06
C TYR A 233 1.68 7.60 -0.28
N ILE A 234 2.55 6.98 -1.07
CA ILE A 234 3.93 7.44 -1.29
C ILE A 234 3.96 8.75 -2.08
N PRO A 235 3.27 8.93 -3.22
CA PRO A 235 3.24 10.22 -3.91
C PRO A 235 2.69 11.36 -3.04
N ALA A 236 1.63 11.10 -2.27
CA ALA A 236 1.04 12.08 -1.37
C ALA A 236 2.02 12.45 -0.24
N PHE A 237 2.65 11.46 0.37
CA PHE A 237 3.61 11.65 1.45
C PHE A 237 4.89 12.35 0.98
N ALA A 238 5.44 11.93 -0.16
CA ALA A 238 6.58 12.59 -0.79
C ALA A 238 6.30 14.08 -1.08
N SER A 239 5.09 14.38 -1.60
CA SER A 239 4.65 15.76 -1.83
C SER A 239 4.57 16.55 -0.52
N ARG A 240 4.02 15.96 0.55
CA ARG A 240 3.89 16.59 1.86
C ARG A 240 5.25 16.88 2.52
N VAL A 241 6.19 15.93 2.45
CA VAL A 241 7.57 16.11 2.94
C VAL A 241 8.27 17.24 2.19
N ASN A 242 8.17 17.24 0.86
CA ASN A 242 8.76 18.29 0.04
C ASN A 242 8.16 19.68 0.35
N GLN A 243 6.84 19.75 0.54
CA GLN A 243 6.17 20.99 0.89
C GLN A 243 6.60 21.49 2.29
N GLY A 244 6.66 20.61 3.28
CA GLY A 244 7.15 20.95 4.62
C GLY A 244 8.58 21.50 4.60
N ASN A 245 9.46 20.87 3.82
CA ASN A 245 10.83 21.35 3.58
C ASN A 245 10.89 22.74 2.93
N LYS A 246 10.02 23.02 1.93
CA LYS A 246 9.95 24.33 1.26
C LYS A 246 9.41 25.43 2.18
N ASN A 247 8.40 25.08 2.97
CA ASN A 247 7.74 25.99 3.90
C ASN A 247 8.52 26.17 5.21
N LYS A 248 9.59 25.41 5.41
CA LYS A 248 10.40 25.40 6.64
C LYS A 248 9.57 24.99 7.87
N GLU A 249 8.71 24.00 7.69
CA GLU A 249 7.87 23.43 8.75
C GLU A 249 8.69 22.43 9.57
N GLY A 250 9.15 22.82 10.75
CA GLY A 250 9.89 21.92 11.65
C GLY A 250 11.31 21.59 11.18
N ILE A 251 11.77 20.38 11.49
CA ILE A 251 13.09 19.87 11.09
C ILE A 251 13.10 19.60 9.60
N ARG A 252 14.09 20.18 8.89
CA ARG A 252 14.32 19.89 7.48
C ARG A 252 14.76 18.44 7.32
N ILE A 253 14.00 17.68 6.54
CA ILE A 253 14.29 16.29 6.19
C ILE A 253 15.19 16.27 4.95
N ASN A 254 16.31 15.54 4.97
CA ASN A 254 17.20 15.37 3.82
C ASN A 254 16.60 14.38 2.79
N PHE A 255 15.44 14.74 2.24
CA PHE A 255 14.64 13.90 1.34
C PHE A 255 15.30 13.77 -0.05
N LYS A 256 15.64 12.53 -0.43
CA LYS A 256 16.34 12.23 -1.68
C LYS A 256 15.47 11.57 -2.74
N GLY A 257 14.59 10.67 -2.34
CA GLY A 257 13.79 9.93 -3.31
C GLY A 257 12.71 9.07 -2.69
N PHE A 258 11.89 8.49 -3.53
CA PHE A 258 10.84 7.58 -3.14
C PHE A 258 10.70 6.42 -4.13
N ALA A 259 10.33 5.24 -3.64
CA ALA A 259 10.17 4.04 -4.44
C ALA A 259 8.80 3.41 -4.25
N ILE A 260 8.17 3.00 -5.35
CA ILE A 260 6.83 2.39 -5.38
C ILE A 260 6.97 0.99 -5.97
N GLY A 261 6.77 -0.03 -5.13
CA GLY A 261 6.73 -1.44 -5.52
C GLY A 261 5.33 -1.87 -5.90
N ASN A 262 5.14 -2.45 -7.08
CA ASN A 262 3.86 -3.07 -7.47
C ASN A 262 2.65 -2.19 -7.09
N GLY A 263 2.74 -0.89 -7.39
CA GLY A 263 1.83 0.10 -6.82
C GLY A 263 0.56 0.29 -7.65
N LEU A 264 -0.54 0.64 -6.99
CA LEU A 264 -1.67 1.31 -7.64
C LEU A 264 -1.45 2.83 -7.48
N THR A 265 -1.24 3.56 -8.58
CA THR A 265 -0.92 5.00 -8.57
C THR A 265 -1.76 5.79 -9.58
N HIS A 266 -2.01 5.23 -10.75
CA HIS A 266 -2.82 5.83 -11.81
C HIS A 266 -3.90 4.84 -12.29
N PRO A 267 -5.03 4.72 -11.55
CA PRO A 267 -6.05 3.70 -11.79
C PRO A 267 -6.58 3.66 -13.23
N GLU A 268 -6.78 4.81 -13.90
CA GLU A 268 -7.31 4.83 -15.27
C GLU A 268 -6.46 4.03 -16.27
N ILE A 269 -5.13 4.17 -16.19
CA ILE A 269 -4.19 3.49 -17.08
C ILE A 269 -3.98 2.03 -16.63
N GLN A 270 -3.89 1.81 -15.32
CA GLN A 270 -3.62 0.49 -14.77
C GLN A 270 -4.79 -0.48 -14.97
N TYR A 271 -6.04 -0.03 -14.82
CA TYR A 271 -7.21 -0.88 -15.06
C TYR A 271 -7.34 -1.31 -16.52
N GLN A 272 -6.88 -0.49 -17.46
CA GLN A 272 -6.81 -0.88 -18.88
C GLN A 272 -5.80 -2.01 -19.12
N ALA A 273 -4.74 -2.10 -18.32
CA ALA A 273 -3.70 -3.10 -18.49
C ALA A 273 -4.11 -4.51 -18.04
N TYR A 274 -5.16 -4.65 -17.20
CA TYR A 274 -5.57 -5.96 -16.67
C TYR A 274 -5.88 -6.98 -17.77
N THR A 275 -6.69 -6.61 -18.76
CA THR A 275 -7.11 -7.53 -19.82
C THR A 275 -5.94 -7.89 -20.73
N ASP A 276 -5.10 -6.92 -21.08
CA ASP A 276 -3.90 -7.15 -21.90
C ASP A 276 -2.92 -8.07 -21.17
N TYR A 277 -2.56 -7.76 -19.92
CA TYR A 277 -1.66 -8.55 -19.11
C TYR A 277 -2.18 -9.98 -18.90
N ALA A 278 -3.48 -10.14 -18.60
CA ALA A 278 -4.08 -11.45 -18.40
C ALA A 278 -4.11 -12.28 -19.68
N LEU A 279 -4.33 -11.66 -20.84
CA LEU A 279 -4.26 -12.36 -22.13
C LEU A 279 -2.82 -12.78 -22.47
N ASP A 280 -1.88 -11.86 -22.33
CA ASP A 280 -0.46 -12.08 -22.67
C ASP A 280 0.17 -13.18 -21.80
N ASN A 281 -0.32 -13.36 -20.57
CA ASN A 281 0.11 -14.42 -19.64
C ASN A 281 -0.77 -15.67 -19.67
N ASN A 282 -1.66 -15.81 -20.67
CA ASN A 282 -2.56 -16.97 -20.82
C ASN A 282 -3.47 -17.24 -19.60
N ILE A 283 -3.79 -16.21 -18.81
CA ILE A 283 -4.72 -16.29 -17.67
C ILE A 283 -6.17 -16.34 -18.16
N ILE A 284 -6.45 -15.65 -19.26
CA ILE A 284 -7.78 -15.60 -19.88
C ILE A 284 -7.72 -15.94 -21.38
N SER A 285 -8.82 -16.45 -21.93
CA SER A 285 -8.94 -16.71 -23.36
C SER A 285 -9.15 -15.44 -24.17
N LYS A 286 -8.97 -15.49 -25.50
CA LYS A 286 -9.29 -14.35 -26.38
C LYS A 286 -10.78 -13.96 -26.32
N SER A 287 -11.68 -14.93 -26.13
CA SER A 287 -13.11 -14.66 -25.93
C SER A 287 -13.38 -13.92 -24.62
N ASP A 288 -12.71 -14.31 -23.53
CA ASP A 288 -12.83 -13.61 -22.24
C ASP A 288 -12.27 -12.21 -22.33
N TYR A 289 -11.10 -12.04 -22.97
CA TYR A 289 -10.54 -10.72 -23.27
C TYR A 289 -11.57 -9.83 -23.96
N ASN A 290 -12.16 -10.27 -25.07
CA ASN A 290 -13.13 -9.47 -25.82
C ASN A 290 -14.36 -9.09 -24.98
N ARG A 291 -14.83 -9.98 -24.12
CA ARG A 291 -15.99 -9.76 -23.24
C ARG A 291 -15.67 -8.79 -22.10
N ILE A 292 -14.55 -8.98 -21.41
CA ILE A 292 -14.16 -8.18 -20.23
C ILE A 292 -13.69 -6.80 -20.68
N ASN A 293 -12.96 -6.71 -21.78
CA ASN A 293 -12.42 -5.45 -22.30
C ASN A 293 -13.50 -4.42 -22.67
N GLN A 294 -14.74 -4.86 -22.96
CA GLN A 294 -15.89 -3.98 -23.16
C GLN A 294 -16.25 -3.14 -21.93
N LYS A 295 -15.80 -3.52 -20.72
CA LYS A 295 -16.04 -2.77 -19.49
C LYS A 295 -15.05 -1.62 -19.28
N ILE A 296 -13.88 -1.65 -19.93
CA ILE A 296 -12.83 -0.62 -19.77
C ILE A 296 -13.36 0.79 -20.01
N PRO A 297 -14.10 1.10 -21.10
CA PRO A 297 -14.56 2.47 -21.35
C PRO A 297 -15.51 3.01 -20.26
N ALA A 298 -16.32 2.15 -19.64
CA ALA A 298 -17.19 2.54 -18.54
C ALA A 298 -16.39 2.83 -17.27
N CYS A 299 -15.37 2.01 -16.98
CA CYS A 299 -14.44 2.23 -15.89
C CYS A 299 -13.69 3.56 -16.04
N GLN A 300 -13.07 3.82 -17.19
CA GLN A 300 -12.33 5.06 -17.45
C GLN A 300 -13.22 6.31 -17.32
N ARG A 301 -14.46 6.26 -17.83
CA ARG A 301 -15.42 7.37 -17.63
C ARG A 301 -15.76 7.58 -16.16
N ALA A 302 -15.95 6.51 -15.40
CA ALA A 302 -16.26 6.61 -13.98
C ALA A 302 -15.07 7.18 -13.17
N ILE A 303 -13.84 6.77 -13.49
CA ILE A 303 -12.61 7.34 -12.89
C ILE A 303 -12.49 8.84 -13.20
N LYS A 304 -12.75 9.26 -14.44
CA LYS A 304 -12.76 10.69 -14.79
C LYS A 304 -13.80 11.49 -14.00
N GLN A 305 -14.94 10.88 -13.67
CA GLN A 305 -15.98 11.49 -12.85
C GLN A 305 -15.66 11.49 -11.34
N CYS A 306 -14.85 10.53 -10.86
CA CYS A 306 -14.27 10.57 -9.51
C CYS A 306 -13.51 11.90 -9.31
N GLY A 307 -12.74 12.28 -10.33
CA GLY A 307 -11.91 13.48 -10.31
C GLY A 307 -10.82 13.40 -9.26
N THR A 308 -10.10 14.50 -9.05
CA THR A 308 -9.00 14.56 -8.08
C THR A 308 -9.45 14.76 -6.64
N THR A 309 -10.71 15.14 -6.42
CA THR A 309 -11.22 15.57 -5.10
C THR A 309 -11.91 14.46 -4.29
N GLY A 310 -12.00 13.21 -4.77
CA GLY A 310 -12.41 12.08 -3.93
C GLY A 310 -13.87 12.08 -3.48
N THR A 311 -14.84 12.39 -4.37
CA THR A 311 -16.27 12.47 -3.99
C THR A 311 -17.00 11.13 -4.09
N SER A 312 -18.32 11.07 -3.83
CA SER A 312 -19.12 9.83 -3.93
C SER A 312 -19.09 9.17 -5.32
N THR A 313 -18.71 9.92 -6.35
CA THR A 313 -18.44 9.37 -7.70
C THR A 313 -17.26 8.40 -7.71
N CYS A 314 -16.31 8.52 -6.77
CA CYS A 314 -15.15 7.62 -6.63
C CYS A 314 -15.54 6.23 -6.16
N GLN A 315 -16.45 6.11 -5.19
CA GLN A 315 -16.98 4.81 -4.78
C GLN A 315 -17.73 4.10 -5.92
N SER A 316 -18.44 4.88 -6.74
CA SER A 316 -19.10 4.36 -7.94
C SER A 316 -18.07 3.90 -8.97
N ALA A 317 -17.00 4.67 -9.19
CA ALA A 317 -15.89 4.27 -10.04
C ALA A 317 -15.25 2.96 -9.58
N TYR A 318 -15.01 2.82 -8.28
CA TYR A 318 -14.46 1.59 -7.70
C TYR A 318 -15.35 0.39 -8.04
N SER A 319 -16.64 0.51 -7.78
CA SER A 319 -17.61 -0.56 -8.04
C SER A 319 -17.74 -0.90 -9.54
N VAL A 320 -17.62 0.10 -10.43
CA VAL A 320 -17.67 -0.12 -11.88
C VAL A 320 -16.43 -0.86 -12.37
N CYS A 321 -15.26 -0.40 -11.93
CA CYS A 321 -13.96 -0.88 -12.36
C CYS A 321 -13.61 -2.25 -11.77
N GLN A 322 -13.98 -2.51 -10.51
CA GLN A 322 -13.64 -3.76 -9.83
C GLN A 322 -14.19 -5.01 -10.54
N ARG A 323 -15.32 -4.86 -11.24
CA ARG A 323 -15.90 -5.92 -12.09
C ARG A 323 -14.96 -6.44 -13.17
N ILE A 324 -14.00 -5.63 -13.65
CA ILE A 324 -12.99 -6.08 -14.61
C ILE A 324 -12.12 -7.18 -13.98
N PHE A 325 -11.63 -6.92 -12.77
CA PHE A 325 -10.77 -7.83 -12.03
C PHE A 325 -11.54 -9.06 -11.54
N GLU A 326 -12.75 -8.86 -11.01
CA GLU A 326 -13.64 -9.96 -10.61
C GLU A 326 -13.96 -10.91 -11.77
N ASP A 327 -14.26 -10.37 -12.95
CA ASP A 327 -14.55 -11.19 -14.14
C ASP A 327 -13.31 -12.00 -14.57
N ILE A 328 -12.09 -11.44 -14.45
CA ILE A 328 -10.84 -12.18 -14.72
C ILE A 328 -10.71 -13.33 -13.72
N LEU A 329 -10.82 -13.07 -12.41
CA LEU A 329 -10.67 -14.12 -11.42
C LEU A 329 -11.75 -15.20 -11.53
N SER A 330 -12.98 -14.83 -11.94
CA SER A 330 -14.10 -15.77 -12.09
C SER A 330 -13.90 -16.86 -13.14
N VAL A 331 -12.99 -16.67 -14.09
CA VAL A 331 -12.67 -17.65 -15.15
C VAL A 331 -11.37 -18.41 -14.87
N THR A 332 -10.73 -18.15 -13.72
CA THR A 332 -9.51 -18.84 -13.29
C THR A 332 -9.81 -19.89 -12.22
N ASP A 333 -8.97 -20.91 -12.13
CA ASP A 333 -9.06 -21.90 -11.07
C ASP A 333 -8.21 -21.47 -9.86
N ASN A 334 -8.79 -20.66 -8.95
CA ASN A 334 -8.17 -20.25 -7.69
C ASN A 334 -6.73 -19.70 -7.83
N ILE A 335 -6.48 -18.88 -8.86
CA ILE A 335 -5.16 -18.28 -9.08
C ILE A 335 -4.80 -17.34 -7.93
N ASN A 336 -3.53 -17.31 -7.54
CA ASN A 336 -3.03 -16.28 -6.65
C ASN A 336 -2.86 -14.98 -7.45
N TYR A 337 -3.65 -13.96 -7.14
CA TYR A 337 -3.60 -12.69 -7.87
C TYR A 337 -2.38 -11.81 -7.51
N TYR A 338 -1.58 -12.21 -6.53
CA TYR A 338 -0.29 -11.63 -6.24
C TYR A 338 0.87 -12.35 -6.93
N ASP A 339 0.70 -13.60 -7.35
CA ASP A 339 1.69 -14.33 -8.16
C ASP A 339 0.98 -15.37 -9.03
N ILE A 340 0.85 -15.09 -10.32
CA ILE A 340 0.07 -15.91 -11.26
C ILE A 340 0.60 -17.34 -11.43
N ARG A 341 1.79 -17.64 -10.89
CA ARG A 341 2.39 -18.98 -10.88
C ARG A 341 1.90 -19.84 -9.72
N LYS A 342 1.21 -19.25 -8.74
CA LYS A 342 0.77 -19.89 -7.49
C LYS A 342 -0.77 -20.03 -7.45
N LYS A 343 -1.25 -20.87 -6.54
CA LYS A 343 -2.68 -20.92 -6.13
C LYS A 343 -2.90 -20.03 -4.91
N CYS A 344 -4.09 -19.46 -4.81
CA CYS A 344 -4.45 -18.62 -3.67
C CYS A 344 -4.68 -19.50 -2.42
N GLU A 345 -3.94 -19.23 -1.35
CA GLU A 345 -4.06 -19.91 -0.05
C GLU A 345 -4.43 -18.91 1.04
N GLY A 346 -5.49 -19.16 1.81
CA GLY A 346 -5.97 -18.21 2.82
C GLY A 346 -6.67 -16.97 2.23
N SER A 347 -7.07 -16.04 3.10
CA SER A 347 -7.84 -14.84 2.72
C SER A 347 -7.01 -13.82 1.93
N LEU A 348 -5.71 -13.76 2.18
CA LEU A 348 -4.76 -12.86 1.52
C LEU A 348 -3.94 -13.58 0.44
N CYS A 349 -4.40 -14.74 -0.04
CA CYS A 349 -3.70 -15.62 -0.97
C CYS A 349 -2.29 -16.09 -0.54
N TYR A 350 -1.90 -15.78 0.69
CA TYR A 350 -0.75 -16.33 1.41
C TYR A 350 -1.17 -16.65 2.86
N ASP A 351 -0.48 -17.61 3.47
CA ASP A 351 -0.65 -17.94 4.89
C ASP A 351 0.22 -17.03 5.78
N PHE A 352 -0.43 -16.03 6.38
CA PHE A 352 0.16 -15.13 7.38
C PHE A 352 -0.19 -15.50 8.82
N SER A 353 -0.78 -16.69 9.07
CA SER A 353 -1.16 -17.11 10.43
C SER A 353 0.03 -17.19 11.39
N GLY A 354 1.24 -17.40 10.86
CA GLY A 354 2.49 -17.39 11.62
C GLY A 354 2.75 -16.05 12.30
N VAL A 355 2.69 -14.94 11.56
CA VAL A 355 2.94 -13.60 12.12
C VAL A 355 1.81 -13.19 13.06
N GLU A 356 0.57 -13.51 12.72
CA GLU A 356 -0.58 -13.27 13.62
C GLU A 356 -0.40 -13.99 14.95
N SER A 357 -0.01 -15.27 14.91
CA SER A 357 0.26 -16.08 16.10
C SER A 357 1.46 -15.56 16.89
N PHE A 358 2.52 -15.11 16.21
CA PHE A 358 3.72 -14.58 16.86
C PHE A 358 3.43 -13.25 17.56
N LEU A 359 2.84 -12.29 16.86
CA LEU A 359 2.52 -10.95 17.36
C LEU A 359 1.36 -10.97 18.37
N GLY A 360 0.48 -11.98 18.31
CA GLY A 360 -0.56 -12.20 19.30
C GLY A 360 -0.06 -12.73 20.66
N LYS A 361 1.18 -13.21 20.78
CA LYS A 361 1.73 -13.68 22.06
C LYS A 361 1.84 -12.53 23.06
N SER A 362 1.32 -12.73 24.27
CA SER A 362 1.42 -11.73 25.35
C SER A 362 2.86 -11.33 25.67
N SER A 363 3.81 -12.26 25.60
CA SER A 363 5.23 -11.98 25.79
C SER A 363 5.82 -11.11 24.68
N VAL A 364 5.37 -11.28 23.43
CA VAL A 364 5.77 -10.45 22.30
C VAL A 364 5.14 -9.07 22.43
N LYS A 365 3.82 -8.96 22.63
CA LYS A 365 3.14 -7.67 22.88
C LYS A 365 3.80 -6.87 24.00
N SER A 366 4.10 -7.52 25.12
CA SER A 366 4.79 -6.89 26.25
C SER A 366 6.20 -6.42 25.87
N ALA A 367 6.97 -7.22 25.11
CA ALA A 367 8.30 -6.83 24.63
C ALA A 367 8.25 -5.61 23.71
N LEU A 368 7.20 -5.50 22.88
CA LEU A 368 6.96 -4.40 21.95
C LEU A 368 6.34 -3.14 22.61
N GLY A 369 5.87 -3.24 23.85
CA GLY A 369 5.13 -2.16 24.51
C GLY A 369 3.69 -1.99 23.99
N VAL A 370 3.14 -3.04 23.36
CA VAL A 370 1.75 -3.06 22.90
C VAL A 370 0.83 -3.36 24.08
N PRO A 371 -0.22 -2.54 24.32
CA PRO A 371 -1.18 -2.79 25.40
C PRO A 371 -1.87 -4.15 25.25
N SER A 372 -2.18 -4.77 26.39
CA SER A 372 -2.64 -6.17 26.42
C SER A 372 -3.97 -6.43 25.71
N ASP A 373 -4.77 -5.40 25.50
CA ASP A 373 -6.09 -5.38 24.86
C ASP A 373 -6.06 -5.01 23.36
N ILE A 374 -4.90 -4.62 22.81
CA ILE A 374 -4.74 -4.33 21.38
C ILE A 374 -4.41 -5.62 20.61
N ASP A 375 -5.31 -6.11 19.77
CA ASP A 375 -5.05 -7.29 18.93
C ASP A 375 -4.19 -6.92 17.72
N PHE A 376 -3.39 -7.86 17.20
CA PHE A 376 -2.72 -7.64 15.92
C PHE A 376 -3.72 -7.84 14.77
N VAL A 377 -3.82 -6.87 13.86
CA VAL A 377 -4.71 -6.91 12.69
C VAL A 377 -3.90 -6.86 11.39
N SER A 378 -3.68 -7.99 10.74
CA SER A 378 -2.90 -8.09 9.49
C SER A 378 -3.38 -7.12 8.41
N CYS A 379 -4.68 -7.09 8.14
CA CYS A 379 -5.33 -6.13 7.25
C CYS A 379 -6.70 -5.74 7.80
N SER A 380 -6.95 -4.44 7.95
CA SER A 380 -8.21 -3.91 8.51
C SER A 380 -9.25 -3.62 7.43
N ASP A 381 -10.34 -4.39 7.43
CA ASP A 381 -11.51 -4.13 6.58
C ASP A 381 -12.15 -2.76 6.85
N THR A 382 -12.08 -2.29 8.09
CA THR A 382 -12.63 -0.98 8.48
C THR A 382 -11.84 0.14 7.82
N VAL A 383 -10.50 0.08 7.90
CA VAL A 383 -9.61 1.04 7.24
C VAL A 383 -9.80 0.95 5.72
N TYR A 384 -9.81 -0.26 5.17
CA TYR A 384 -10.06 -0.50 3.74
C TYR A 384 -11.32 0.22 3.25
N ARG A 385 -12.44 0.04 3.96
CA ARG A 385 -13.73 0.67 3.61
C ARG A 385 -13.71 2.18 3.77
N SER A 386 -13.00 2.71 4.76
CA SER A 386 -12.88 4.16 5.00
C SER A 386 -12.15 4.87 3.85
N MET A 387 -11.24 4.17 3.18
CA MET A 387 -10.39 4.69 2.10
C MET A 387 -10.95 4.44 0.69
N LEU A 388 -12.13 3.85 0.53
CA LEU A 388 -12.67 3.49 -0.79
C LEU A 388 -12.89 4.67 -1.75
N ASN A 389 -13.13 5.87 -1.22
CA ASN A 389 -13.25 7.07 -2.05
C ASN A 389 -11.90 7.52 -2.64
N ASP A 390 -10.81 7.04 -2.08
CA ASP A 390 -9.46 7.40 -2.47
C ASP A 390 -8.92 6.48 -3.58
N TRP A 391 -9.32 5.21 -3.58
CA TRP A 391 -8.85 4.15 -4.49
C TRP A 391 -8.78 4.49 -5.99
N MET A 392 -9.76 5.26 -6.49
CA MET A 392 -9.88 5.58 -7.92
C MET A 392 -9.30 6.95 -8.28
N ARG A 393 -8.64 7.62 -7.34
CA ARG A 393 -7.97 8.91 -7.59
C ARG A 393 -6.65 8.68 -8.31
N ASP A 394 -6.23 9.68 -9.08
CA ASP A 394 -4.91 9.71 -9.68
C ASP A 394 -3.92 10.39 -8.74
N LEU A 395 -3.01 9.62 -8.16
CA LEU A 395 -1.97 10.10 -7.24
C LEU A 395 -0.64 10.36 -7.97
N ALA A 396 -0.54 10.02 -9.26
CA ALA A 396 0.62 10.37 -10.08
C ALA A 396 0.78 11.89 -10.25
N VAL A 397 -0.31 12.66 -10.12
CA VAL A 397 -0.32 14.12 -10.31
C VAL A 397 0.64 14.89 -9.40
N GLY A 398 0.99 14.33 -8.23
CA GLY A 398 1.94 14.94 -7.29
C GLY A 398 3.42 14.70 -7.64
N ILE A 399 3.71 13.76 -8.54
CA ILE A 399 5.07 13.31 -8.85
C ILE A 399 5.87 14.29 -9.73
N PRO A 400 5.34 14.88 -10.81
CA PRO A 400 6.14 15.69 -11.74
C PRO A 400 6.93 16.83 -11.08
N PRO A 401 6.35 17.63 -10.14
CA PRO A 401 7.12 18.66 -9.46
C PRO A 401 8.31 18.12 -8.66
N LEU A 402 8.22 16.89 -8.14
CA LEU A 402 9.30 16.24 -7.38
C LEU A 402 10.45 15.84 -8.31
N LEU A 403 10.12 15.22 -9.45
CA LEU A 403 11.10 14.87 -10.48
C LEU A 403 11.84 16.11 -11.01
N ASP A 404 11.10 17.20 -11.26
CA ASP A 404 11.69 18.45 -11.76
C ASP A 404 12.64 19.12 -10.75
N GLN A 405 12.55 18.76 -9.47
CA GLN A 405 13.47 19.17 -8.40
C GLN A 405 14.65 18.18 -8.21
N GLY A 406 14.71 17.12 -8.99
CA GLY A 406 15.75 16.09 -8.89
C GLY A 406 15.52 15.07 -7.77
N ILE A 407 14.33 15.02 -7.16
CA ILE A 407 13.97 13.96 -6.22
C ILE A 407 13.80 12.66 -7.02
N GLU A 408 14.51 11.62 -6.61
CA GLU A 408 14.56 10.36 -7.34
C GLU A 408 13.25 9.56 -7.16
N LEU A 409 12.76 8.97 -8.25
CA LEU A 409 11.65 8.03 -8.24
C LEU A 409 12.09 6.70 -8.85
N LEU A 410 11.94 5.63 -8.07
CA LEU A 410 12.00 4.25 -8.55
C LEU A 410 10.61 3.63 -8.52
N VAL A 411 10.04 3.31 -9.69
CA VAL A 411 8.87 2.43 -9.78
C VAL A 411 9.38 1.05 -10.14
N TYR A 412 9.15 0.06 -9.28
CA TYR A 412 9.50 -1.33 -9.56
C TYR A 412 8.26 -2.22 -9.52
N ALA A 413 8.22 -3.24 -10.36
CA ALA A 413 7.09 -4.17 -10.39
C ALA A 413 7.56 -5.58 -10.74
N GLY A 414 7.11 -6.56 -9.96
CA GLY A 414 7.33 -7.97 -10.25
C GLY A 414 6.61 -8.42 -11.51
N GLU A 415 7.30 -9.25 -12.29
CA GLU A 415 6.84 -9.76 -13.58
C GLU A 415 5.54 -10.57 -13.52
N HIS A 416 5.24 -11.21 -12.38
CA HIS A 416 4.14 -12.17 -12.21
C HIS A 416 3.00 -11.67 -11.32
N ASP A 417 2.99 -10.40 -10.94
CA ASP A 417 1.87 -9.79 -10.22
C ASP A 417 0.69 -9.53 -11.16
N LEU A 418 -0.52 -9.97 -10.81
CA LEU A 418 -1.73 -9.65 -11.57
C LEU A 418 -2.38 -8.35 -11.08
N ILE A 419 -2.57 -8.20 -9.77
CA ILE A 419 -3.34 -7.09 -9.17
C ILE A 419 -2.69 -5.73 -9.41
N CYS A 420 -1.36 -5.64 -9.36
CA CYS A 420 -0.63 -4.41 -9.68
C CYS A 420 0.44 -4.65 -10.75
N ASN A 421 0.02 -5.37 -11.80
CA ASN A 421 0.91 -5.85 -12.87
C ASN A 421 1.90 -4.83 -13.43
N TRP A 422 3.07 -5.33 -13.80
CA TRP A 422 4.17 -4.52 -14.34
C TRP A 422 3.80 -3.75 -15.61
N LEU A 423 2.87 -4.27 -16.41
CA LEU A 423 2.42 -3.62 -17.65
C LEU A 423 1.68 -2.32 -17.36
N GLY A 424 0.74 -2.36 -16.42
CA GLY A 424 0.01 -1.17 -15.94
C GLY A 424 0.97 -0.16 -15.31
N ASN A 425 1.90 -0.63 -14.48
CA ASN A 425 2.93 0.21 -13.87
C ASN A 425 3.84 0.89 -14.91
N SER A 426 4.32 0.13 -15.90
CA SER A 426 5.10 0.65 -17.01
C SER A 426 4.33 1.71 -17.81
N ARG A 427 3.07 1.43 -18.15
CA ARG A 427 2.24 2.32 -18.97
C ARG A 427 2.02 3.68 -18.31
N TRP A 428 1.70 3.74 -17.03
CA TRP A 428 1.47 5.03 -16.38
C TRP A 428 2.77 5.82 -16.22
N VAL A 429 3.90 5.16 -15.92
CA VAL A 429 5.21 5.83 -15.84
C VAL A 429 5.60 6.44 -17.19
N HIS A 430 5.34 5.73 -18.30
CA HIS A 430 5.58 6.26 -19.65
C HIS A 430 4.64 7.42 -20.00
N ALA A 431 3.38 7.38 -19.56
CA ALA A 431 2.36 8.38 -19.86
C ALA A 431 2.47 9.65 -18.99
N MET A 432 3.08 9.56 -17.80
CA MET A 432 3.20 10.66 -16.86
C MET A 432 3.89 11.87 -17.50
N SER A 433 3.21 13.01 -17.46
CA SER A 433 3.72 14.28 -18.02
C SER A 433 4.67 14.97 -17.03
N TRP A 434 5.93 15.12 -17.40
CA TRP A 434 6.96 15.85 -16.64
C TRP A 434 8.02 16.42 -17.59
N SER A 435 8.90 17.32 -17.12
CA SER A 435 9.78 18.12 -17.99
C SER A 435 10.69 17.30 -18.92
N ARG A 436 11.05 16.07 -18.55
CA ARG A 436 11.93 15.19 -19.34
C ARG A 436 11.25 13.90 -19.80
N GLN A 437 9.92 13.85 -19.85
CA GLN A 437 9.16 12.66 -20.29
C GLN A 437 9.64 12.10 -21.62
N LYS A 438 9.83 12.96 -22.64
CA LYS A 438 10.28 12.55 -23.98
C LYS A 438 11.57 11.72 -23.91
N TYR A 439 12.55 12.18 -23.13
CA TYR A 439 13.83 11.48 -23.00
C TYR A 439 13.71 10.16 -22.22
N PHE A 440 12.79 10.06 -21.27
CA PHE A 440 12.48 8.78 -20.62
C PHE A 440 11.86 7.79 -21.61
N VAL A 441 10.92 8.24 -22.42
CA VAL A 441 10.26 7.39 -23.44
C VAL A 441 11.26 6.90 -24.49
N GLU A 442 12.17 7.78 -24.93
CA GLU A 442 13.21 7.47 -25.92
C GLU A 442 14.40 6.66 -25.34
N ALA A 443 14.55 6.59 -24.02
CA ALA A 443 15.62 5.82 -23.39
C ALA A 443 15.54 4.33 -23.78
N SER A 444 16.70 3.68 -23.89
CA SER A 444 16.76 2.25 -24.13
C SER A 444 16.56 1.48 -22.83
N ASN A 445 16.01 0.26 -22.95
CA ASN A 445 15.97 -0.68 -21.83
C ASN A 445 17.40 -1.15 -21.49
N MET A 446 17.65 -1.41 -20.21
CA MET A 446 18.92 -1.88 -19.68
C MET A 446 18.67 -3.09 -18.78
N SER A 447 19.60 -4.04 -18.78
CA SER A 447 19.57 -5.19 -17.88
C SER A 447 19.92 -4.77 -16.46
N PHE A 448 19.07 -5.12 -15.49
CA PHE A 448 19.40 -5.05 -14.07
C PHE A 448 20.14 -6.33 -13.67
N LEU A 449 21.43 -6.23 -13.36
CA LEU A 449 22.28 -7.38 -13.07
C LEU A 449 22.50 -7.57 -11.57
N VAL A 450 22.34 -8.81 -11.11
CA VAL A 450 22.69 -9.26 -9.76
C VAL A 450 23.60 -10.47 -9.91
N ASP A 451 24.83 -10.37 -9.39
CA ASP A 451 25.88 -11.39 -9.52
C ASP A 451 26.11 -11.86 -10.97
N GLY A 452 26.09 -10.92 -11.91
CA GLY A 452 26.31 -11.19 -13.34
C GLY A 452 25.12 -11.84 -14.06
N LYS A 453 23.98 -12.05 -13.39
CA LYS A 453 22.74 -12.55 -14.00
C LYS A 453 21.71 -11.43 -14.09
N GLU A 454 20.94 -11.42 -15.17
CA GLU A 454 19.81 -10.49 -15.30
C GLU A 454 18.71 -10.87 -14.31
N ALA A 455 18.38 -9.94 -13.41
CA ALA A 455 17.30 -10.05 -12.42
C ALA A 455 16.11 -9.12 -12.76
N GLY A 456 16.20 -8.37 -13.86
CA GLY A 456 15.14 -7.50 -14.31
C GLY A 456 15.57 -6.65 -15.51
N VAL A 457 14.62 -5.86 -16.00
CA VAL A 457 14.83 -4.90 -17.09
C VAL A 457 14.39 -3.54 -16.60
N LEU A 458 15.30 -2.57 -16.65
CA LEU A 458 15.04 -1.20 -16.23
C LEU A 458 15.09 -0.21 -17.40
N LYS A 459 14.42 0.91 -17.21
CA LYS A 459 14.45 2.08 -18.07
C LYS A 459 14.62 3.31 -17.19
N ASN A 460 15.53 4.21 -17.55
CA ASN A 460 15.83 5.38 -16.74
C ASN A 460 16.08 6.61 -17.60
N HIS A 461 15.66 7.76 -17.07
CA HIS A 461 16.18 9.05 -17.50
C HIS A 461 16.17 10.03 -16.33
N GLY A 462 17.35 10.53 -15.97
CA GLY A 462 17.47 11.49 -14.87
C GLY A 462 16.95 10.87 -13.55
N PRO A 463 16.05 11.55 -12.82
CA PRO A 463 15.55 11.07 -11.54
C PRO A 463 14.52 9.93 -11.64
N LEU A 464 14.02 9.61 -12.84
CA LEU A 464 12.96 8.61 -13.01
C LEU A 464 13.52 7.27 -13.50
N THR A 465 13.26 6.21 -12.73
CA THR A 465 13.56 4.81 -13.08
C THR A 465 12.30 3.96 -13.02
N PHE A 466 12.07 3.16 -14.05
CA PHE A 466 11.14 2.02 -14.01
C PHE A 466 11.95 0.73 -14.05
N LEU A 467 11.61 -0.26 -13.22
CA LEU A 467 12.26 -1.58 -13.18
C LEU A 467 11.20 -2.69 -13.16
N LYS A 468 11.18 -3.52 -14.21
CA LYS A 468 10.48 -4.82 -14.15
C LYS A 468 11.42 -5.83 -13.52
N VAL A 469 11.01 -6.46 -12.41
CA VAL A 469 11.80 -7.47 -11.70
C VAL A 469 11.36 -8.85 -12.16
N HIS A 470 12.31 -9.64 -12.68
CA HIS A 470 12.03 -10.98 -13.19
C HIS A 470 11.67 -11.92 -12.05
N ASP A 471 10.87 -12.95 -12.35
CA ASP A 471 10.55 -14.04 -11.43
C ASP A 471 9.94 -13.62 -10.07
N ALA A 472 9.36 -12.42 -9.97
CA ALA A 472 8.73 -11.88 -8.77
C ALA A 472 7.24 -11.62 -8.97
N GLY A 473 6.43 -11.85 -7.93
CA GLY A 473 5.03 -11.47 -7.85
C GLY A 473 4.86 -10.06 -7.25
N HIS A 474 3.84 -9.89 -6.41
CA HIS A 474 3.45 -8.63 -5.78
C HIS A 474 4.49 -8.15 -4.77
N MET A 475 4.88 -9.05 -3.85
CA MET A 475 5.87 -8.81 -2.80
C MET A 475 7.27 -9.14 -3.36
N VAL A 476 7.83 -8.22 -4.14
CA VAL A 476 9.15 -8.42 -4.78
C VAL A 476 10.25 -8.84 -3.79
N PRO A 477 10.36 -8.26 -2.57
CA PRO A 477 11.37 -8.72 -1.62
C PRO A 477 11.12 -10.15 -1.09
N MET A 478 9.87 -10.65 -1.10
CA MET A 478 9.58 -12.04 -0.74
C MET A 478 10.07 -13.01 -1.81
N ASP A 479 9.75 -12.76 -3.09
CA ASP A 479 10.06 -13.70 -4.18
C ASP A 479 11.52 -13.59 -4.66
N GLN A 480 12.08 -12.38 -4.67
CA GLN A 480 13.44 -12.09 -5.15
C GLN A 480 14.24 -11.28 -4.11
N PRO A 481 14.47 -11.82 -2.89
CA PRO A 481 15.04 -11.07 -1.77
C PRO A 481 16.42 -10.48 -2.07
N LYS A 482 17.29 -11.25 -2.74
CA LYS A 482 18.62 -10.80 -3.12
C LYS A 482 18.59 -9.66 -4.14
N ALA A 483 17.71 -9.78 -5.15
CA ALA A 483 17.56 -8.74 -6.16
C ALA A 483 16.95 -7.47 -5.58
N SER A 484 15.98 -7.61 -4.67
CA SER A 484 15.36 -6.52 -3.94
C SER A 484 16.37 -5.74 -3.08
N LEU A 485 17.19 -6.42 -2.28
CA LEU A 485 18.25 -5.75 -1.51
C LEU A 485 19.24 -5.04 -2.44
N LYS A 486 19.66 -5.70 -3.52
CA LYS A 486 20.62 -5.11 -4.47
C LYS A 486 20.05 -3.89 -5.18
N MET A 487 18.76 -3.93 -5.52
CA MET A 487 18.01 -2.82 -6.09
C MET A 487 18.04 -1.61 -5.14
N LEU A 488 17.69 -1.79 -3.87
CA LEU A 488 17.73 -0.70 -2.87
C LEU A 488 19.15 -0.13 -2.74
N GLU A 489 20.16 -0.99 -2.56
CA GLU A 489 21.55 -0.56 -2.39
C GLU A 489 22.02 0.28 -3.58
N LEU A 490 21.80 -0.21 -4.80
CA LEU A 490 22.26 0.48 -6.00
C LEU A 490 21.47 1.76 -6.26
N TRP A 491 20.16 1.76 -6.00
CA TRP A 491 19.33 2.95 -6.20
C TRP A 491 19.71 4.08 -5.24
N THR A 492 19.75 3.80 -3.94
CA THR A 492 20.09 4.79 -2.90
C THR A 492 21.54 5.29 -2.97
N THR A 493 22.41 4.61 -3.72
CA THR A 493 23.80 5.04 -3.96
C THR A 493 24.03 5.61 -5.35
N GLY A 494 22.98 5.81 -6.15
CA GLY A 494 23.08 6.36 -7.52
C GLY A 494 23.83 5.46 -8.51
N ARG A 495 23.89 4.15 -8.24
CA ARG A 495 24.62 3.13 -9.03
C ARG A 495 23.70 2.15 -9.75
N LEU A 496 22.37 2.30 -9.66
CA LEU A 496 21.41 1.41 -10.32
C LEU A 496 21.51 1.49 -11.84
N THR A 497 21.89 2.65 -12.36
CA THR A 497 22.18 2.86 -13.77
C THR A 497 23.65 3.25 -13.96
N PRO A 498 24.27 2.89 -15.10
CA PRO A 498 25.62 3.33 -15.39
C PRO A 498 25.70 4.86 -15.36
N ALA A 499 26.70 5.41 -14.66
CA ALA A 499 26.98 6.83 -14.71
C ALA A 499 27.15 7.26 -16.18
N LYS A 500 26.47 8.32 -16.60
CA LYS A 500 26.63 8.87 -17.96
C LYS A 500 28.12 9.15 -18.21
N GLN A 501 28.74 8.40 -19.12
CA GLN A 501 29.92 8.92 -19.81
C GLN A 501 29.45 10.17 -20.58
N GLY A 502 29.86 11.35 -20.14
CA GLY A 502 29.67 12.61 -20.89
C GLY A 502 28.51 13.51 -20.45
N ALA A 503 28.26 13.70 -19.15
CA ALA A 503 27.55 14.91 -18.72
C ALA A 503 28.45 16.13 -18.92
N VAL A 504 28.33 16.80 -20.07
CA VAL A 504 28.81 18.16 -20.26
C VAL A 504 28.12 19.04 -19.21
N ALA A 505 28.91 19.83 -18.49
CA ALA A 505 28.47 20.72 -17.43
C ALA A 505 27.31 21.63 -17.88
N PRO A 506 26.35 21.97 -16.99
CA PRO A 506 25.32 22.92 -17.32
C PRO A 506 25.94 24.33 -17.49
N LEU A 507 25.62 24.98 -18.61
CA LEU A 507 25.76 26.43 -18.79
C LEU A 507 24.73 27.18 -17.95
#